data_AF-A0A0S3U149-F1
#
_entry.id   AF-A0A0S3U149-F1
#
_cell.length_a   1.000
_cell.length_b   1.000
_cell.length_c   1.000
_cell.angle_alpha   90.00
_cell.angle_beta   90.00
_cell.angle_gamma   90.00
#
_symmetry.space_group_name_H-M   'P 1'
#
loop_
_entity.id
_entity.type
_entity.pdbx_description
1 polymer ?
#
loop_
_entity_poly.entity_id
_entity_poly.type
_entity_poly.pdbx_seq_one_letter_code
_entity_poly.pdbx_strand_id
1 'polypeptide(L)'
;MSLKLFTPEEYLDLEAGAKFRSDYDAGIITPKSGGTLDHNRICGNFLCLLSLALKAQNYEIFAIDIKVWIPTFQKFRYPNLMVIAGEPKFYKNYKTAIDHFYKTQPKHWQVDQFDDQDVEIQLRSVDVKLAIADIYDRVQFDQAN
;
A
#
# COMPACT_ATOMS: atom_id res chain seq x y z
N MET A 1 -5.62 -14.97 28.07
CA MET A 1 -6.66 -14.38 27.20
C MET A 1 -6.57 -15.05 25.85
N SER A 2 -7.68 -15.56 25.30
CA SER A 2 -7.73 -16.08 23.92
C SER A 2 -7.86 -14.90 22.96
N LEU A 3 -7.06 -14.86 21.88
CA LEU A 3 -7.26 -13.89 20.81
C LEU A 3 -8.54 -14.26 20.04
N LYS A 4 -9.46 -13.30 19.90
CA LYS A 4 -10.62 -13.47 19.02
C LYS A 4 -10.13 -13.40 17.57
N LEU A 5 -10.39 -14.45 16.81
CA LEU A 5 -10.15 -14.49 15.36
C LEU A 5 -11.45 -14.19 14.63
N PHE A 6 -11.34 -13.41 13.55
CA PHE A 6 -12.46 -13.01 12.69
C PHE A 6 -12.38 -13.72 11.34
N THR A 7 -13.52 -14.00 10.73
CA THR A 7 -13.58 -14.36 9.31
C THR A 7 -13.45 -13.09 8.43
N PRO A 8 -13.12 -13.24 7.13
CA PRO A 8 -13.12 -12.11 6.19
C PRO A 8 -14.46 -11.38 6.15
N GLU A 9 -15.57 -12.10 6.16
CA GLU A 9 -16.92 -11.54 6.14
C GLU A 9 -17.23 -10.73 7.41
N GLU A 10 -16.93 -11.28 8.59
CA GLU A 10 -17.10 -10.56 9.86
C GLU A 10 -16.25 -9.28 9.91
N TYR A 11 -15.03 -9.33 9.40
CA TYR A 11 -14.19 -8.13 9.27
C TYR A 11 -14.83 -7.08 8.35
N LEU A 12 -15.36 -7.48 7.19
CA LEU A 12 -15.99 -6.55 6.24
C LEU A 12 -17.23 -5.87 6.84
N ASP A 13 -18.04 -6.61 7.59
CA ASP A 13 -19.22 -6.08 8.28
C ASP A 13 -18.83 -5.05 9.35
N LEU A 14 -17.77 -5.32 10.11
CA LEU A 14 -17.23 -4.36 11.08
C LEU A 14 -16.70 -3.10 10.40
N GLU A 15 -15.98 -3.26 9.29
CA GLU A 15 -15.34 -2.15 8.57
C GLU A 15 -16.35 -1.23 7.88
N ALA A 16 -17.55 -1.72 7.53
CA ALA A 16 -18.61 -0.95 6.88
C ALA A 16 -19.17 0.19 7.77
N GLY A 17 -19.15 0.00 9.11
CA GLY A 17 -19.61 0.98 10.09
C GLY A 17 -18.50 1.66 10.88
N ALA A 18 -17.23 1.35 10.60
CA ALA A 18 -16.11 1.81 11.39
C ALA A 18 -15.77 3.29 11.14
N LYS A 19 -15.44 4.01 12.22
CA LYS A 19 -14.93 5.40 12.13
C LYS A 19 -13.46 5.47 11.71
N PHE A 20 -12.72 4.38 11.90
CA PHE A 20 -11.30 4.27 11.61
C PHE A 20 -11.07 3.02 10.76
N ARG A 21 -10.01 3.05 9.93
CA ARG A 21 -9.65 1.93 9.06
C ARG A 21 -8.81 0.89 9.80
N SER A 22 -8.91 -0.36 9.37
CA SER A 22 -8.18 -1.47 9.97
C SER A 22 -7.61 -2.41 8.92
N ASP A 23 -6.39 -2.91 9.14
CA ASP A 23 -5.83 -4.03 8.38
C ASP A 23 -6.33 -5.37 8.95
N TYR A 24 -6.48 -6.36 8.07
CA TYR A 24 -6.84 -7.75 8.43
C TYR A 24 -5.73 -8.71 8.00
N ASP A 25 -5.30 -9.57 8.93
CA ASP A 25 -4.27 -10.59 8.70
C ASP A 25 -4.72 -11.94 9.25
N ALA A 26 -5.27 -12.80 8.38
CA ALA A 26 -5.69 -14.17 8.69
C ALA A 26 -6.49 -14.30 10.02
N GLY A 27 -7.37 -13.34 10.29
CA GLY A 27 -8.25 -13.31 11.45
C GLY A 27 -7.89 -12.29 12.52
N ILE A 28 -6.74 -11.63 12.40
CA ILE A 28 -6.30 -10.57 13.30
C ILE A 28 -6.62 -9.20 12.68
N ILE A 29 -7.24 -8.31 13.45
CA ILE A 29 -7.57 -6.94 13.02
C ILE A 29 -6.65 -5.96 13.75
N THR A 30 -5.98 -5.09 13.00
CA THR A 30 -5.08 -4.05 13.54
C THR A 30 -5.53 -2.67 13.05
N PRO A 31 -5.77 -1.70 13.96
CA PRO A 31 -6.11 -0.33 13.56
C PRO A 31 -5.01 0.28 12.69
N LYS A 32 -5.39 0.98 11.62
CA LYS A 32 -4.47 1.78 10.83
C LYS A 32 -4.15 3.07 11.58
N SER A 33 -2.88 3.37 11.75
CA SER A 33 -2.42 4.68 12.23
C SER A 33 -2.76 5.77 11.22
N GLY A 34 -3.18 6.94 11.71
CA GLY A 34 -3.40 8.12 10.88
C GLY A 34 -2.12 8.64 10.23
N GLY A 35 -2.25 9.45 9.18
CA GLY A 35 -1.12 10.09 8.51
C GLY A 35 -0.56 11.29 9.27
N THR A 36 0.76 11.48 9.22
CA THR A 36 1.44 12.72 9.62
C THR A 36 1.59 13.67 8.43
N LEU A 37 2.05 14.91 8.66
CA LEU A 37 2.35 15.85 7.57
C LEU A 37 3.43 15.28 6.63
N ASP A 38 4.49 14.72 7.18
CA ASP A 38 5.57 14.11 6.37
C ASP A 38 5.10 12.86 5.65
N HIS A 39 4.25 12.03 6.27
CA HIS A 39 3.62 10.88 5.61
C HIS A 39 2.84 11.31 4.37
N ASN A 40 2.02 12.36 4.48
CA ASN A 40 1.28 12.90 3.34
C ASN A 40 2.20 13.45 2.25
N ARG A 41 3.29 14.14 2.63
CA ARG A 41 4.27 14.69 1.68
C ARG A 41 4.99 13.57 0.92
N ILE A 42 5.49 12.56 1.62
CA ILE A 42 6.13 11.38 1.02
C ILE A 42 5.18 10.69 0.04
N CYS A 43 3.93 10.44 0.47
CA CYS A 43 2.94 9.80 -0.40
C CYS A 43 2.64 10.64 -1.66
N GLY A 44 2.56 11.97 -1.52
CA GLY A 44 2.33 12.89 -2.64
C GLY A 44 3.50 12.92 -3.64
N ASN A 45 4.73 13.02 -3.14
CA ASN A 45 5.93 12.98 -3.98
C ASN A 45 6.00 11.66 -4.74
N PHE A 46 5.81 10.54 -4.03
CA PHE A 46 5.86 9.21 -4.63
C PHE A 46 4.77 9.02 -5.70
N LEU A 47 3.52 9.44 -5.42
CA LEU A 47 2.45 9.42 -6.40
C LEU A 47 2.83 10.21 -7.67
N CYS A 48 3.34 11.43 -7.51
CA CYS A 48 3.74 12.29 -8.63
C CYS A 48 4.80 11.63 -9.52
N LEU A 49 5.87 11.14 -8.90
CA LEU A 49 6.97 10.47 -9.59
C LEU A 49 6.49 9.23 -10.36
N LEU A 50 5.63 8.41 -9.74
CA LEU A 50 5.07 7.23 -10.39
C LEU A 50 4.13 7.59 -11.54
N SER A 51 3.26 8.58 -11.37
CA SER A 51 2.37 9.05 -12.43
C SER A 51 3.15 9.58 -13.65
N LEU A 52 4.29 10.22 -13.42
CA LEU A 52 5.17 10.68 -14.50
C LEU A 52 5.87 9.50 -15.19
N ALA A 53 6.46 8.58 -14.43
CA ALA A 53 7.20 7.45 -14.97
C ALA A 53 6.32 6.45 -15.74
N LEU A 54 5.07 6.28 -15.31
CA LEU A 54 4.10 5.37 -15.92
C LEU A 54 3.17 6.04 -16.92
N LYS A 55 3.43 7.31 -17.24
CA LYS A 55 2.59 8.07 -18.17
C LYS A 55 2.48 7.36 -19.52
N ALA A 56 1.25 7.28 -20.04
CA ALA A 56 0.90 6.61 -21.30
C ALA A 56 1.15 5.09 -21.34
N GLN A 57 1.50 4.47 -20.21
CA GLN A 57 1.49 3.02 -20.06
C GLN A 57 0.10 2.55 -19.57
N ASN A 58 -0.19 1.26 -19.72
CA ASN A 58 -1.47 0.67 -19.29
C ASN A 58 -1.48 0.35 -17.79
N TYR A 59 -1.29 1.38 -16.95
CA TYR A 59 -1.31 1.29 -15.50
C TYR A 59 -2.29 2.29 -14.89
N GLU A 60 -3.03 1.82 -13.90
CA GLU A 60 -3.84 2.64 -13.00
C GLU A 60 -3.10 2.84 -11.68
N ILE A 61 -3.10 4.07 -11.16
CA ILE A 61 -2.44 4.40 -9.90
C ILE A 61 -3.49 4.91 -8.92
N PHE A 62 -3.57 4.26 -7.76
CA PHE A 62 -4.52 4.58 -6.71
C PHE A 62 -3.77 4.97 -5.44
N ALA A 63 -4.16 6.07 -4.81
CA ALA A 63 -3.57 6.55 -3.57
C ALA A 63 -4.61 6.64 -2.47
N ILE A 64 -4.24 6.12 -1.29
CA ILE A 64 -4.95 6.26 0.00
C ILE A 64 -6.38 5.67 -0.05
N ASP A 65 -6.91 5.29 1.12
CA ASP A 65 -8.30 4.88 1.38
C ASP A 65 -8.91 3.74 0.54
N ILE A 66 -8.12 3.10 -0.34
CA ILE A 66 -8.55 1.95 -1.10
C ILE A 66 -8.05 0.67 -0.42
N LYS A 67 -9.00 -0.21 -0.13
CA LYS A 67 -8.73 -1.53 0.44
C LYS A 67 -8.40 -2.53 -0.65
N VAL A 68 -7.28 -3.24 -0.50
CA VAL A 68 -6.89 -4.36 -1.34
C VAL A 68 -7.14 -5.67 -0.62
N TRP A 69 -7.67 -6.66 -1.36
CA TRP A 69 -7.75 -8.04 -0.90
C TRP A 69 -6.52 -8.81 -1.39
N ILE A 70 -5.98 -9.69 -0.56
CA ILE A 70 -4.87 -10.56 -0.92
C ILE A 70 -5.28 -12.01 -0.70
N PRO A 71 -5.91 -12.67 -1.70
CA PRO A 71 -6.49 -13.99 -1.55
C PRO A 71 -5.49 -15.03 -1.04
N THR A 72 -4.29 -15.06 -1.62
CA THR A 72 -3.25 -16.05 -1.30
C THR A 72 -2.85 -16.04 0.18
N PHE A 73 -2.94 -14.90 0.84
CA PHE A 73 -2.54 -14.74 2.24
C PHE A 73 -3.72 -14.47 3.18
N GLN A 74 -4.94 -14.43 2.65
CA GLN A 74 -6.13 -13.99 3.36
C GLN A 74 -5.93 -12.67 4.12
N LYS A 75 -5.50 -11.61 3.42
CA LYS A 75 -5.25 -10.30 4.02
C LYS A 75 -6.07 -9.19 3.38
N PHE A 76 -6.60 -8.28 4.18
CA PHE A 76 -7.03 -6.97 3.68
C PHE A 76 -6.04 -5.91 4.15
N ARG A 77 -5.65 -5.03 3.24
CA ARG A 77 -4.71 -3.94 3.53
C ARG A 77 -5.22 -2.62 2.98
N TYR A 78 -4.87 -1.54 3.65
CA TYR A 78 -5.01 -0.17 3.15
C TYR A 78 -3.63 0.39 2.80
N PRO A 79 -3.07 0.08 1.62
CA PRO A 79 -1.80 0.65 1.19
C PRO A 79 -1.91 2.17 1.00
N ASN A 80 -0.79 2.86 1.12
CA ASN A 80 -0.75 4.31 0.86
C ASN A 80 -0.77 4.61 -0.65
N LEU A 81 -0.21 3.71 -1.46
CA LEU A 81 -0.15 3.81 -2.91
C LEU A 81 -0.22 2.41 -3.54
N MET A 82 -0.93 2.29 -4.66
CA MET A 82 -1.04 1.06 -5.44
C MET A 82 -0.88 1.36 -6.92
N VAL A 83 -0.26 0.42 -7.64
CA VAL A 83 -0.20 0.44 -9.10
C VAL A 83 -0.78 -0.87 -9.62
N ILE A 84 -1.67 -0.78 -10.60
CA ILE A 84 -2.44 -1.89 -11.15
C ILE A 84 -2.24 -1.91 -12.65
N ALA A 85 -1.90 -3.07 -13.20
CA ALA A 85 -1.78 -3.22 -14.65
C ALA A 85 -3.17 -3.44 -15.26
N GLY A 86 -3.58 -2.57 -16.17
CA GLY A 86 -4.89 -2.61 -16.80
C GLY A 86 -6.05 -2.38 -15.83
N GLU A 87 -7.18 -3.03 -16.11
CA GLU A 87 -8.44 -2.73 -15.43
C GLU A 87 -8.59 -3.38 -14.04
N PRO A 88 -9.17 -2.63 -13.10
CA PRO A 88 -9.41 -3.13 -11.76
C PRO A 88 -10.53 -4.18 -11.62
N LYS A 89 -10.30 -5.25 -10.85
CA LYS A 89 -11.28 -6.31 -10.53
C LYS A 89 -11.82 -6.25 -9.09
N PHE A 90 -13.13 -6.11 -8.96
CA PHE A 90 -13.82 -6.07 -7.66
C PHE A 90 -14.10 -7.45 -7.04
N TYR A 91 -13.93 -7.53 -5.73
CA TYR A 91 -14.25 -8.68 -4.89
C TYR A 91 -15.71 -8.64 -4.44
N LYS A 92 -16.49 -9.68 -4.79
CA LYS A 92 -17.85 -9.96 -4.31
C LYS A 92 -18.81 -8.73 -4.32
N ASN A 93 -18.79 -7.90 -5.37
CA ASN A 93 -19.65 -6.71 -5.54
C ASN A 93 -19.49 -5.60 -4.47
N TYR A 94 -18.50 -5.67 -3.59
CA TYR A 94 -18.13 -4.53 -2.78
C TYR A 94 -17.45 -3.50 -3.69
N LYS A 95 -17.93 -2.25 -3.69
CA LYS A 95 -17.34 -1.13 -4.46
C LYS A 95 -15.88 -0.81 -4.07
N THR A 96 -15.33 -1.52 -3.10
CA THR A 96 -13.92 -1.56 -2.74
C THR A 96 -13.39 -2.97 -2.98
N ALA A 97 -12.73 -3.18 -4.11
CA ALA A 97 -11.68 -4.19 -4.24
C ALA A 97 -11.04 -4.08 -5.61
N ILE A 98 -9.71 -4.18 -5.64
CA ILE A 98 -8.99 -4.41 -6.89
C ILE A 98 -7.82 -5.36 -6.64
N ASP A 99 -7.83 -6.54 -7.27
CA ASP A 99 -6.71 -7.49 -7.29
C ASP A 99 -5.71 -7.20 -8.44
N HIS A 100 -4.41 -7.06 -8.16
CA HIS A 100 -3.29 -7.45 -9.05
C HIS A 100 -2.00 -7.70 -8.25
N PHE A 101 -1.34 -8.84 -8.48
CA PHE A 101 -0.02 -9.19 -7.92
C PHE A 101 1.01 -9.31 -9.03
N TYR A 102 2.24 -8.88 -8.78
CA TYR A 102 3.39 -9.59 -9.34
C TYR A 102 4.46 -9.71 -8.25
N LYS A 103 4.99 -10.91 -8.08
CA LYS A 103 6.16 -11.21 -7.26
C LYS A 103 6.92 -12.29 -8.01
N THR A 104 8.17 -12.01 -8.35
CA THR A 104 9.00 -12.84 -9.23
C THR A 104 9.31 -14.22 -8.66
N GLN A 105 9.07 -14.47 -7.36
CA GLN A 105 9.11 -15.80 -6.73
C GLN A 105 8.10 -15.92 -5.57
N PRO A 106 7.49 -17.10 -5.35
CA PRO A 106 6.59 -17.31 -4.22
C PRO A 106 7.36 -17.29 -2.88
N LYS A 107 6.79 -16.64 -1.85
CA LYS A 107 7.04 -16.81 -0.40
C LYS A 107 8.07 -15.94 0.36
N HIS A 108 8.87 -15.06 -0.26
CA HIS A 108 9.78 -14.18 0.53
C HIS A 108 9.51 -12.69 0.34
N TRP A 109 9.01 -12.00 1.36
CA TRP A 109 9.05 -10.53 1.42
C TRP A 109 10.45 -10.13 1.86
N GLN A 110 11.24 -9.56 0.95
CA GLN A 110 12.46 -8.87 1.30
C GLN A 110 12.10 -7.42 1.58
N VAL A 111 12.50 -6.95 2.76
CA VAL A 111 12.44 -5.53 3.10
C VAL A 111 13.83 -5.00 2.83
N ASP A 112 13.97 -4.23 1.77
CA ASP A 112 15.18 -3.45 1.56
C ASP A 112 15.06 -2.23 2.48
N GLN A 113 16.00 -2.12 3.42
CA GLN A 113 16.16 -0.94 4.26
C GLN A 113 17.23 -0.07 3.63
N PHE A 114 16.92 1.21 3.45
CA PHE A 114 17.85 2.21 2.94
C PHE A 114 18.02 3.27 4.01
N ASP A 115 19.27 3.54 4.39
CA ASP A 115 19.68 4.56 5.35
C ASP A 115 20.33 5.78 4.67
N ASP A 116 20.44 5.75 3.34
CA ASP A 116 21.03 6.79 2.50
C ASP A 116 20.00 7.32 1.48
N GLN A 117 19.93 8.65 1.37
CA GLN A 117 19.01 9.35 0.45
C GLN A 117 19.54 9.42 -0.98
N ASP A 118 20.83 9.20 -1.20
CA ASP A 118 21.47 9.20 -2.52
C ASP A 118 21.27 7.87 -3.28
N VAL A 119 20.40 6.99 -2.77
CA VAL A 119 20.10 5.69 -3.35
C VAL A 119 18.89 5.78 -4.29
N GLU A 120 18.98 5.06 -5.41
CA GLU A 120 17.84 4.77 -6.27
C GLU A 120 17.18 3.45 -5.87
N ILE A 121 15.85 3.46 -5.77
CA ILE A 121 15.05 2.25 -5.65
C ILE A 121 14.54 1.81 -7.02
N GLN A 122 14.63 0.50 -7.29
CA GLN A 122 14.02 -0.11 -8.48
C GLN A 122 12.69 -0.76 -8.11
N LEU A 123 11.61 -0.23 -8.66
CA LEU A 123 10.28 -0.85 -8.65
C LEU A 123 10.21 -1.85 -9.80
N ARG A 124 10.64 -3.08 -9.51
CA ARG A 124 10.76 -4.18 -10.50
C ARG A 124 9.43 -4.53 -11.20
N SER A 125 8.30 -4.13 -10.62
CA SER A 125 6.92 -4.34 -11.07
C SER A 125 6.59 -3.76 -12.41
N VAL A 126 7.10 -2.55 -12.56
CA VAL A 126 6.68 -1.58 -13.54
C VAL A 126 7.90 -1.00 -14.23
N ASP A 127 9.06 -1.58 -13.93
CA ASP A 127 10.37 -1.18 -14.40
C ASP A 127 10.66 0.32 -14.24
N VAL A 128 10.39 0.85 -13.04
CA VAL A 128 10.63 2.26 -12.70
C VAL A 128 11.75 2.37 -11.67
N LYS A 129 12.69 3.28 -11.91
CA LYS A 129 13.69 3.72 -10.93
C LYS A 129 13.32 5.09 -10.38
N LEU A 130 13.44 5.27 -9.08
CA LEU A 130 13.20 6.53 -8.39
C LEU A 130 14.33 6.80 -7.40
N ALA A 131 14.80 8.05 -7.31
CA ALA A 131 15.70 8.46 -6.25
C ALA A 131 14.94 8.60 -4.93
N ILE A 132 15.53 8.12 -3.82
CA ILE A 132 14.97 8.30 -2.47
C ILE A 132 14.90 9.79 -2.13
N ALA A 133 15.91 10.57 -2.49
CA ALA A 133 15.92 12.02 -2.32
C ALA A 133 14.67 12.70 -2.91
N ASP A 134 14.21 12.29 -4.10
CA ASP A 134 13.01 12.87 -4.73
C ASP A 134 11.72 12.47 -3.99
N ILE A 135 11.66 11.24 -3.46
CA ILE A 135 10.52 10.77 -2.65
C ILE A 135 10.43 11.56 -1.34
N TYR A 136 11.58 11.85 -0.73
CA TYR A 136 11.68 12.60 0.52
C TYR A 136 11.89 14.11 0.33
N ASP A 137 11.68 14.65 -0.88
CA ASP A 137 11.81 16.09 -1.12
C ASP A 137 10.95 16.88 -0.11
N ARG A 138 11.62 17.83 0.57
CA ARG A 138 11.04 18.69 1.62
C ARG A 138 10.49 17.97 2.85
N VAL A 139 10.95 16.75 3.12
CA VAL A 139 10.75 16.07 4.40
C VAL A 139 11.88 16.47 5.35
N GLN A 140 11.52 16.92 6.55
CA GLN A 140 12.50 17.22 7.59
C GLN A 140 12.58 16.03 8.53
N PHE A 141 13.78 15.46 8.66
CA PHE A 141 14.04 14.46 9.69
C PHE A 141 14.48 15.21 10.93
N ASP A 142 13.70 15.10 12.00
CA ASP A 142 14.18 15.54 13.31
C ASP A 142 15.48 14.78 13.59
N GLN A 143 16.56 15.52 13.88
CA GLN A 143 17.77 14.87 14.36
C GLN A 143 17.42 14.18 15.68
N ALA A 144 17.55 12.87 15.71
CA ALA A 144 17.41 12.11 16.94
C ALA A 144 18.41 12.67 17.96
N ASN A 145 17.90 13.21 19.08
CA ASN A 145 18.70 13.50 20.27
C ASN A 145 19.24 12.21 20.88
#